data_AF-A0A2C9KYE3-F1
#
_entry.id   AF-A0A2C9KYE3-F1
#
_cell.length_a   1.000
_cell.length_b   1.000
_cell.length_c   1.000
_cell.angle_alpha   90.00
_cell.angle_beta   90.00
_cell.angle_gamma   90.00
#
_symmetry.space_group_name_H-M   'P 1'
#
loop_
_entity.id
_entity.type
_entity.pdbx_description
1 polymer ?
#
loop_
_entity_poly.entity_id
_entity_poly.type
_entity_poly.pdbx_seq_one_letter_code
_entity_poly.pdbx_strand_id
1 'polypeptide(L)'
;EINSRNAEQPQPRKVVISHNLDNVLQDVIDLICRHYILVWYESISEDQAFVKHVQVEMWKVIDKVSRRLSEIDLVSFLSQDVLDCLNQHFKNIRLAKKNKLDKSEEDFKQFLLHSWLKEEEKELSCLRNVSETLLLLLLSPPYATCAPLRHLLREIIACSVLKPTIDLLCDPDFINQKLLDYMAYREKLYADTKRTYMYSATYEGFIKKIKSSDSITDLKQMR
;
A
#
# COMPACT_ATOMS: atom_id res chain seq x y z
N GLU A 1 18.62 34.97 -38.35
CA GLU A 1 18.77 33.51 -38.60
C GLU A 1 19.20 32.87 -37.29
N ILE A 2 18.28 32.48 -36.40
CA ILE A 2 17.44 31.27 -36.39
C ILE A 2 18.26 29.96 -36.36
N ASN A 3 18.03 29.25 -35.25
CA ASN A 3 18.19 27.82 -35.00
C ASN A 3 19.57 27.22 -34.77
N SER A 4 19.86 26.97 -33.49
CA SER A 4 19.94 25.58 -33.02
C SER A 4 19.47 25.52 -31.56
N ARG A 5 18.15 25.43 -31.37
CA ARG A 5 17.57 25.02 -30.09
C ARG A 5 17.99 23.56 -29.87
N ASN A 6 18.84 23.33 -28.87
CA ASN A 6 19.09 22.01 -28.33
C ASN A 6 17.74 21.38 -27.96
N ALA A 7 17.29 20.44 -28.79
CA ALA A 7 16.18 19.57 -28.44
C ALA A 7 16.67 18.71 -27.26
N GLU A 8 16.21 19.03 -26.06
CA GLU A 8 16.30 18.14 -24.91
C GLU A 8 15.64 16.82 -25.31
N GLN A 9 16.47 15.81 -25.58
CA GLN A 9 16.00 14.46 -25.81
C GLN A 9 15.27 13.99 -24.55
N PRO A 10 14.06 13.40 -24.67
CA PRO A 10 13.36 12.85 -23.51
C PRO A 10 14.19 11.70 -22.96
N GLN A 11 14.81 11.90 -21.79
CA GLN A 11 15.60 10.86 -21.16
C GLN A 11 14.71 9.61 -20.94
N PRO A 12 15.18 8.41 -21.34
CA PRO A 12 14.42 7.19 -21.11
C PRO A 12 14.23 7.03 -19.61
N ARG A 13 12.97 6.95 -19.18
CA ARG A 13 12.61 6.81 -17.77
C ARG A 13 13.26 5.54 -17.22
N LYS A 14 14.00 5.69 -16.13
CA LYS A 14 14.61 4.56 -15.42
C LYS A 14 13.48 3.71 -14.83
N VAL A 15 13.50 2.40 -15.07
CA VAL A 15 12.52 1.46 -14.52
C VAL A 15 12.54 1.56 -13.01
N VAL A 16 11.37 1.79 -12.41
CA VAL A 16 11.21 2.06 -10.97
C VAL A 16 10.86 0.79 -10.20
N ILE A 17 10.05 -0.10 -10.78
CA ILE A 17 9.65 -1.37 -10.13
C ILE A 17 9.74 -2.56 -11.11
N SER A 18 9.05 -2.48 -12.24
CA SER A 18 9.02 -3.52 -13.28
C SER A 18 8.44 -2.92 -14.54
N HIS A 19 8.90 -3.32 -15.72
CA HIS A 19 8.41 -2.75 -16.98
C HIS A 19 6.88 -2.86 -17.13
N ASN A 20 6.28 -3.96 -16.67
CA ASN A 20 4.82 -4.14 -16.75
C ASN A 20 4.09 -3.23 -15.76
N LEU A 21 4.62 -3.10 -14.54
CA LEU A 21 3.98 -2.27 -13.52
C LEU A 21 4.15 -0.78 -13.84
N ASP A 22 5.32 -0.39 -14.33
CA ASP A 22 5.61 0.99 -14.71
C ASP A 22 4.71 1.44 -15.88
N ASN A 23 4.41 0.55 -16.82
CA ASN A 23 3.43 0.81 -17.89
C ASN A 23 2.02 1.04 -17.33
N VAL A 24 1.55 0.17 -16.43
CA VAL A 24 0.23 0.32 -15.79
C VAL A 24 0.18 1.60 -14.95
N LEU A 25 1.25 1.92 -14.21
CA LEU A 25 1.35 3.16 -13.46
C LEU A 25 1.33 4.38 -14.38
N GLN A 26 1.98 4.30 -15.55
CA GLN A 26 1.93 5.36 -16.53
C GLN A 26 0.51 5.59 -17.07
N ASP A 27 -0.22 4.51 -17.36
CA ASP A 27 -1.61 4.60 -17.79
C ASP A 27 -2.50 5.22 -16.71
N VAL A 28 -2.30 4.84 -15.45
CA VAL A 28 -3.03 5.43 -14.31
C VAL A 28 -2.72 6.93 -14.16
N ILE A 29 -1.45 7.33 -14.27
CA ILE A 29 -1.05 8.74 -14.20
C ILE A 29 -1.66 9.53 -15.36
N ASP A 30 -1.65 8.97 -16.57
CA ASP A 30 -2.25 9.61 -17.74
C ASP A 30 -3.76 9.79 -17.57
N LEU A 31 -4.46 8.77 -17.06
CA LEU A 31 -5.88 8.85 -16.72
C LEU A 31 -6.16 9.90 -15.65
N ILE A 32 -5.31 10.01 -14.62
CA ILE A 32 -5.46 11.04 -13.59
C ILE A 32 -5.30 12.43 -14.20
N CYS A 33 -4.25 12.65 -14.98
CA CYS A 33 -4.03 13.93 -15.65
C CYS A 33 -5.18 14.28 -16.59
N ARG A 34 -5.68 13.30 -17.36
CA ARG A 34 -6.76 13.50 -18.30
C ARG A 34 -8.10 13.81 -17.62
N HIS A 35 -8.47 13.06 -16.59
CA HIS A 35 -9.78 13.18 -15.96
C HIS A 35 -9.86 14.27 -14.89
N TYR A 36 -8.74 14.61 -14.23
CA TYR A 36 -8.75 15.56 -13.12
C TYR A 36 -7.98 16.85 -13.38
N ILE A 37 -7.02 16.89 -14.32
CA ILE A 37 -6.20 18.08 -14.57
C ILE A 37 -6.64 18.76 -15.87
N LEU A 38 -6.73 18.02 -16.98
CA LEU A 38 -7.05 18.58 -18.29
C LEU A 38 -8.45 19.21 -18.35
N VAL A 39 -9.44 18.63 -17.66
CA VAL A 39 -10.84 19.10 -17.66
C VAL A 39 -10.98 20.59 -17.32
N TRP A 40 -10.20 21.09 -16.36
CA TRP A 40 -10.21 22.51 -16.00
C TRP A 40 -9.03 23.27 -16.60
N TYR A 41 -7.88 22.63 -16.78
CA TYR A 41 -6.67 23.31 -17.26
C TYR A 41 -6.80 23.74 -18.73
N GLU A 42 -7.44 22.93 -19.58
CA GLU A 42 -7.68 23.24 -20.99
C GLU A 42 -8.51 24.53 -21.16
N SER A 43 -9.38 24.84 -20.20
CA SER A 43 -10.17 26.09 -20.20
C SER A 43 -9.37 27.34 -19.81
N ILE A 44 -8.19 27.18 -19.21
CA ILE A 44 -7.35 28.27 -18.69
C ILE A 44 -6.13 28.49 -19.58
N SER A 45 -5.52 27.43 -20.10
CA SER A 45 -4.28 27.48 -20.87
C SER A 45 -4.16 26.29 -21.84
N GLU A 46 -3.66 26.55 -23.05
CA GLU A 46 -3.36 25.53 -24.06
C GLU A 46 -2.00 24.83 -23.81
N ASP A 47 -1.18 25.33 -22.88
CA ASP A 47 0.19 24.85 -22.67
C ASP A 47 0.27 23.52 -21.88
N GLN A 48 0.64 22.45 -22.56
CA GLN A 48 0.81 21.12 -21.95
C GLN A 48 2.05 20.99 -21.03
N ALA A 49 2.88 22.03 -20.90
CA ALA A 49 4.06 21.99 -20.03
C ALA A 49 3.70 21.76 -18.56
N PHE A 50 2.63 22.38 -18.07
CA PHE A 50 2.18 22.20 -16.68
C PHE A 50 1.78 20.74 -16.39
N VAL A 51 1.01 20.12 -17.29
CA VAL A 51 0.56 18.73 -17.14
C VAL A 51 1.76 17.79 -17.11
N LYS A 52 2.74 18.01 -18.00
CA LYS A 52 4.00 17.25 -17.99
C LYS A 52 4.79 17.42 -16.69
N HIS A 53 4.85 18.64 -16.15
CA HIS A 53 5.48 18.87 -14.85
C HIS A 53 4.80 18.10 -13.72
N VAL A 54 3.47 18.07 -13.69
CA VAL A 54 2.73 17.27 -12.69
C VAL A 54 3.01 15.78 -12.84
N GLN A 55 3.03 15.25 -14.07
CA GLN A 55 3.38 13.85 -14.31
C GLN A 55 4.78 13.51 -13.82
N VAL A 56 5.76 14.39 -14.08
CA VAL A 56 7.14 14.21 -13.61
C VAL A 56 7.21 14.22 -12.09
N GLU A 57 6.48 15.11 -11.41
CA GLU A 57 6.43 15.13 -9.95
C GLU A 57 5.74 13.89 -9.36
N MET A 58 4.65 13.39 -9.97
CA MET A 58 4.02 12.13 -9.57
C MET A 58 5.01 10.96 -9.67
N TRP A 59 5.79 10.88 -10.75
CA TRP A 59 6.81 9.85 -10.90
C TRP A 59 7.94 9.96 -9.87
N LYS A 60 8.36 11.17 -9.51
CA LYS A 60 9.34 11.37 -8.42
C LYS A 60 8.81 10.90 -7.08
N VAL A 61 7.52 11.14 -6.79
CA VAL A 61 6.87 10.63 -5.59
C VAL A 61 6.85 9.10 -5.60
N ILE A 62 6.45 8.48 -6.71
CA ILE A 62 6.41 7.01 -6.85
C ILE A 62 7.81 6.39 -6.70
N ASP A 63 8.84 6.98 -7.30
CA ASP A 63 10.23 6.51 -7.15
C ASP A 63 10.72 6.60 -5.71
N LYS A 64 10.43 7.70 -5.00
CA LYS A 64 10.76 7.81 -3.56
C LYS A 64 10.01 6.79 -2.72
N VAL A 65 8.71 6.57 -2.99
CA VAL A 65 7.91 5.55 -2.30
C VAL A 65 8.51 4.16 -2.56
N SER A 66 8.74 3.79 -3.83
CA SER A 66 9.31 2.50 -4.23
C SER A 66 10.64 2.20 -3.55
N ARG A 67 11.58 3.16 -3.56
CA ARG A 67 12.88 3.00 -2.91
C ARG A 67 12.75 2.78 -1.42
N ARG A 68 11.92 3.57 -0.74
CA ARG A 68 11.69 3.43 0.70
C ARG A 68 11.02 2.11 1.04
N LEU A 69 10.10 1.63 0.22
CA LEU A 69 9.51 0.30 0.41
C LEU A 69 10.53 -0.82 0.17
N SER A 70 11.46 -0.64 -0.77
CA SER A 70 12.50 -1.62 -1.07
C SER A 70 13.57 -1.71 0.04
N GLU A 71 13.77 -0.62 0.77
CA GLU A 71 14.68 -0.57 1.93
C GLU A 71 14.09 -1.23 3.18
N ILE A 72 12.77 -1.44 3.22
CA ILE A 72 12.09 -2.09 4.35
C ILE A 72 12.25 -3.60 4.24
N ASP A 73 12.87 -4.21 5.26
CA ASP A 73 12.88 -5.66 5.41
C ASP A 73 11.48 -6.15 5.80
N LEU A 74 10.72 -6.55 4.78
CA LEU A 74 9.34 -7.03 4.93
C LEU A 74 9.24 -8.25 5.86
N VAL A 75 10.26 -9.11 5.89
CA VAL A 75 10.24 -10.33 6.71
C VAL A 75 10.34 -9.94 8.18
N SER A 76 11.32 -9.13 8.55
CA SER A 76 11.45 -8.65 9.93
C SER A 76 10.26 -7.80 10.35
N PHE A 77 9.79 -6.91 9.48
CA PHE A 77 8.61 -6.08 9.74
C PHE A 77 7.36 -6.92 10.05
N LEU A 78 7.06 -7.92 9.20
CA LEU A 78 5.86 -8.74 9.36
C LEU A 78 6.00 -9.77 10.49
N SER A 79 7.17 -10.37 10.66
CA SER A 79 7.39 -11.46 11.62
C SER A 79 7.74 -10.98 13.03
N GLN A 80 8.23 -9.76 13.20
CA GLN A 80 8.59 -9.21 14.51
C GLN A 80 7.69 -8.03 14.84
N ASP A 81 7.81 -6.91 14.13
CA ASP A 81 7.15 -5.65 14.54
C ASP A 81 5.62 -5.75 14.57
N VAL A 82 5.02 -6.30 13.52
CA VAL A 82 3.57 -6.48 13.43
C VAL A 82 3.08 -7.49 14.48
N LEU A 83 3.78 -8.61 14.63
CA LEU A 83 3.40 -9.63 15.62
C LEU A 83 3.58 -9.11 17.05
N ASP A 84 4.61 -8.34 17.34
CA ASP A 84 4.84 -7.73 18.65
C ASP A 84 3.76 -6.69 18.95
N CYS A 85 3.40 -5.85 17.98
CA CYS A 85 2.29 -4.90 18.13
C CYS A 85 0.96 -5.62 18.42
N LEU A 86 0.63 -6.67 17.64
CA LEU A 86 -0.57 -7.46 17.84
C LEU A 86 -0.56 -8.19 19.20
N ASN A 87 0.57 -8.79 19.57
CA ASN A 87 0.72 -9.47 20.86
C ASN A 87 0.55 -8.48 22.03
N GLN A 88 1.12 -7.29 21.94
CA GLN A 88 0.93 -6.23 22.94
C GLN A 88 -0.54 -5.80 22.98
N HIS A 89 -1.19 -5.62 21.83
CA HIS A 89 -2.61 -5.27 21.75
C HIS A 89 -3.49 -6.33 22.40
N PHE A 90 -3.31 -7.61 22.05
CA PHE A 90 -4.05 -8.72 22.66
C PHE A 90 -3.76 -8.87 24.15
N LYS A 91 -2.51 -8.66 24.58
CA LYS A 91 -2.16 -8.64 26.01
C LYS A 91 -2.92 -7.53 26.73
N ASN A 92 -3.00 -6.34 26.15
CA ASN A 92 -3.74 -5.20 26.72
C ASN A 92 -5.25 -5.48 26.80
N ILE A 93 -5.86 -6.07 25.76
CA ILE A 93 -7.27 -6.50 25.78
C ILE A 93 -7.49 -7.53 26.90
N ARG A 94 -6.63 -8.55 26.98
CA ARG A 94 -6.75 -9.62 27.97
C ARG A 94 -6.65 -9.09 29.40
N LEU A 95 -5.70 -8.19 29.66
CA LEU A 95 -5.54 -7.54 30.97
C LEU A 95 -6.74 -6.67 31.32
N ALA A 96 -7.27 -5.90 30.36
CA ALA A 96 -8.49 -5.11 30.57
C ALA A 96 -9.71 -5.98 30.89
N LYS A 97 -9.87 -7.12 30.19
CA LYS A 97 -10.96 -8.08 30.45
C LYS A 97 -10.84 -8.77 31.81
N LYS A 98 -9.62 -9.13 32.24
CA LYS A 98 -9.39 -9.75 33.56
C LYS A 98 -9.72 -8.77 34.69
N ASN A 99 -9.28 -7.51 34.57
CA ASN A 99 -9.55 -6.48 35.57
C ASN A 99 -11.06 -6.18 35.72
N LYS A 100 -11.85 -6.33 34.64
CA LYS A 100 -13.31 -6.21 34.66
C LYS A 100 -14.00 -7.29 35.50
N LEU A 101 -13.38 -8.47 35.66
CA LEU A 101 -13.96 -9.59 36.41
C LEU A 101 -13.62 -9.54 37.91
N ASP A 102 -12.47 -8.96 38.27
CA ASP A 102 -11.93 -8.95 39.64
C ASP A 102 -12.27 -7.69 40.46
N LYS A 103 -12.81 -6.60 39.87
CA LYS A 103 -13.07 -5.34 40.59
C LYS A 103 -14.43 -4.72 40.24
N SER A 104 -15.22 -4.42 41.27
CA SER A 104 -16.48 -3.66 41.18
C SER A 104 -16.26 -2.29 40.51
N GLU A 105 -17.09 -2.06 39.50
CA GLU A 105 -17.46 -0.91 38.66
C GLU A 105 -16.87 0.51 38.80
N GLU A 106 -16.03 0.86 39.78
CA GLU A 106 -15.67 2.28 39.99
C GLU A 106 -14.26 2.69 39.52
N ASP A 107 -13.31 1.76 39.35
CA ASP A 107 -11.97 2.06 38.83
C ASP A 107 -11.67 1.29 37.54
N PHE A 108 -12.45 1.57 36.50
CA PHE A 108 -12.17 1.05 35.16
C PHE A 108 -10.85 1.64 34.63
N LYS A 109 -9.76 0.88 34.67
CA LYS A 109 -8.78 0.93 33.58
C LYS A 109 -9.43 0.30 32.35
N GLN A 110 -10.32 1.08 31.74
CA GLN A 110 -10.82 0.84 30.39
C GLN A 110 -9.61 0.51 29.52
N PHE A 111 -9.78 -0.39 28.55
CA PHE A 111 -8.78 -0.62 27.51
C PHE A 111 -8.12 0.72 27.17
N LEU A 112 -6.79 0.84 27.32
CA LEU A 112 -6.06 2.09 27.08
C LEU A 112 -6.11 2.37 25.58
N LEU A 113 -7.29 2.77 25.11
CA LEU A 113 -7.51 3.28 23.78
C LEU A 113 -6.62 4.49 23.69
N HIS A 114 -5.71 4.47 22.73
CA HIS A 114 -4.79 5.58 22.56
C HIS A 114 -5.59 6.88 22.48
N SER A 115 -5.07 7.95 23.08
CA SER A 115 -5.80 9.20 23.30
C SER A 115 -6.42 9.80 22.03
N TRP A 116 -5.82 9.52 20.88
CA TRP A 116 -6.27 9.94 19.54
C TRP A 116 -7.39 9.08 18.92
N LEU A 117 -7.73 7.91 19.46
CA LEU A 117 -8.84 7.06 18.96
C LEU A 117 -10.12 7.22 19.77
N LYS A 118 -10.11 8.06 20.82
CA LYS A 118 -11.28 8.29 21.68
C LYS A 118 -12.32 9.19 21.03
N GLU A 119 -11.89 10.08 20.14
CA GLU A 119 -12.71 11.07 19.45
C GLU A 119 -12.32 11.07 17.98
N GLU A 120 -13.33 11.09 17.10
CA GLU A 120 -13.15 11.08 15.65
C GLU A 120 -12.34 12.29 15.16
N GLU A 121 -12.52 13.46 15.79
CA GLU A 121 -11.75 14.67 15.46
C GLU A 121 -10.24 14.51 15.77
N LYS A 122 -9.91 13.84 16.88
CA LYS A 122 -8.51 13.59 17.27
C LYS A 122 -7.87 12.53 16.38
N GLU A 123 -8.64 11.55 15.96
CA GLU A 123 -8.19 10.54 15.00
C GLU A 123 -7.85 11.22 13.67
N LEU A 124 -8.75 12.06 13.17
CA LEU A 124 -8.55 12.81 11.94
C LEU A 124 -7.37 13.78 12.05
N SER A 125 -7.18 14.43 13.20
CA SER A 125 -5.98 15.26 13.46
C SER A 125 -4.68 14.43 13.44
N CYS A 126 -4.69 13.20 13.96
CA CYS A 126 -3.55 12.30 13.85
C CYS A 126 -3.27 11.96 12.38
N LEU A 127 -4.30 11.61 11.61
CA LEU A 127 -4.15 11.30 10.18
C LEU A 127 -3.67 12.50 9.37
N ARG A 128 -4.07 13.73 9.73
CA ARG A 128 -3.52 14.97 9.16
C ARG A 128 -2.03 15.10 9.45
N ASN A 129 -1.58 14.85 10.68
CA ASN A 129 -0.15 14.92 11.04
C ASN A 129 0.68 13.86 10.29
N VAL A 130 0.15 12.64 10.16
CA VAL A 130 0.77 11.57 9.37
C VAL A 130 0.86 11.99 7.90
N SER A 131 -0.24 12.50 7.33
CA SER A 131 -0.28 12.98 5.94
C SER A 131 0.70 14.13 5.70
N GLU A 132 0.83 15.04 6.65
CA GLU A 132 1.78 16.16 6.58
C GLU A 132 3.23 15.67 6.58
N THR A 133 3.54 14.69 7.43
CA THR A 133 4.85 14.04 7.46
C THR A 133 5.15 13.30 6.16
N LEU A 134 4.17 12.56 5.63
CA LEU A 134 4.29 11.89 4.33
C LEU A 134 4.56 12.89 3.20
N LEU A 135 3.82 14.00 3.15
CA LEU A 135 4.01 15.02 2.14
C LEU A 135 5.41 15.65 2.19
N LEU A 136 5.93 15.93 3.39
CA LEU A 136 7.30 16.47 3.56
C LEU A 136 8.37 15.48 3.10
N LEU A 137 8.14 14.18 3.25
CA LEU A 137 9.08 13.13 2.85
C LEU A 137 9.00 12.82 1.34
N LEU A 138 7.81 12.91 0.76
CA LEU A 138 7.55 12.47 -0.61
C LEU A 138 7.65 13.61 -1.64
N LEU A 139 7.17 14.82 -1.35
CA LEU A 139 7.21 15.93 -2.31
C LEU A 139 8.64 16.46 -2.53
N SER A 140 8.87 17.08 -3.68
CA SER A 140 10.10 17.84 -3.93
C SER A 140 10.10 19.14 -3.11
N PRO A 141 11.28 19.66 -2.69
CA PRO A 141 11.40 20.86 -1.86
C PRO A 141 10.56 22.08 -2.30
N PRO A 142 10.47 22.45 -3.60
CA PRO A 142 9.70 23.63 -4.00
C PRO A 142 8.19 23.49 -3.77
N TYR A 143 7.65 22.27 -3.78
CA TYR A 143 6.23 22.01 -3.53
C TYR A 143 5.94 21.78 -2.05
N ALA A 144 6.90 21.23 -1.30
CA ALA A 144 6.77 21.03 0.14
C ALA A 144 6.71 22.36 0.92
N THR A 145 7.38 23.40 0.44
CA THR A 145 7.34 24.75 1.05
C THR A 145 6.07 25.54 0.70
N CYS A 146 5.33 25.12 -0.33
CA CYS A 146 4.08 25.76 -0.72
C CYS A 146 2.95 25.40 0.27
N ALA A 147 2.68 26.30 1.22
CA ALA A 147 1.69 26.05 2.28
C ALA A 147 0.27 25.74 1.76
N PRO A 148 -0.30 26.47 0.78
CA PRO A 148 -1.66 26.20 0.31
C PRO A 148 -1.79 24.81 -0.33
N LEU A 149 -0.83 24.45 -1.19
CA LEU A 149 -0.80 23.13 -1.85
C LEU A 149 -0.66 22.01 -0.81
N ARG A 150 0.24 22.18 0.16
CA ARG A 150 0.49 21.18 1.20
C ARG A 150 -0.73 20.97 2.09
N HIS A 151 -1.43 22.03 2.49
CA HIS A 151 -2.66 21.91 3.27
C HIS A 151 -3.77 21.20 2.48
N LEU A 152 -3.97 21.55 1.21
CA LEU A 152 -4.95 20.88 0.35
C LEU A 152 -4.63 19.39 0.19
N LEU A 153 -3.40 19.05 -0.16
CA LEU A 153 -2.98 17.66 -0.31
C LEU A 153 -3.10 16.89 1.01
N ARG A 154 -2.81 17.53 2.14
CA ARG A 154 -2.95 16.92 3.47
C ARG A 154 -4.40 16.54 3.75
N GLU A 155 -5.35 17.42 3.48
CA GLU A 155 -6.77 17.11 3.67
C GLU A 155 -7.24 16.01 2.71
N ILE A 156 -6.80 16.03 1.45
CA ILE A 156 -7.14 14.99 0.47
C ILE A 156 -6.62 13.64 0.95
N ILE A 157 -5.34 13.55 1.33
CA ILE A 157 -4.75 12.28 1.78
C ILE A 157 -5.38 11.81 3.09
N ALA A 158 -5.54 12.69 4.08
CA ALA A 158 -6.09 12.31 5.37
C ALA A 158 -7.56 11.85 5.25
N CYS A 159 -8.41 12.65 4.60
CA CYS A 159 -9.86 12.45 4.60
C CYS A 159 -10.33 11.54 3.46
N SER A 160 -9.68 11.57 2.29
CA SER A 160 -10.15 10.81 1.11
C SER A 160 -9.42 9.48 0.94
N VAL A 161 -8.23 9.32 1.54
CA VAL A 161 -7.42 8.10 1.38
C VAL A 161 -7.27 7.39 2.72
N LEU A 162 -6.58 8.01 3.69
CA LEU A 162 -6.19 7.33 4.93
C LEU A 162 -7.38 6.94 5.79
N LYS A 163 -8.30 7.88 6.08
CA LYS A 163 -9.45 7.61 6.95
C LYS A 163 -10.36 6.50 6.38
N PRO A 164 -10.84 6.57 5.13
CA PRO A 164 -11.62 5.48 4.54
C PRO A 164 -10.86 4.16 4.46
N THR A 165 -9.55 4.19 4.19
CA THR A 165 -8.74 2.96 4.13
C THR A 165 -8.62 2.31 5.52
N ILE A 166 -8.42 3.11 6.57
CA ILE A 166 -8.33 2.60 7.94
C ILE A 166 -9.70 2.05 8.38
N ASP A 167 -10.78 2.76 8.08
CA ASP A 167 -12.13 2.31 8.42
C ASP A 167 -12.48 0.99 7.70
N LEU A 168 -12.12 0.87 6.42
CA LEU A 168 -12.29 -0.35 5.65
C LEU A 168 -11.45 -1.51 6.18
N LEU A 169 -10.17 -1.26 6.52
CA LEU A 169 -9.28 -2.30 7.06
C LEU A 169 -9.69 -2.76 8.45
N CYS A 170 -10.29 -1.87 9.24
CA CYS A 170 -10.80 -2.16 10.57
C CYS A 170 -12.23 -2.75 10.57
N ASP A 171 -12.91 -2.76 9.43
CA ASP A 171 -14.24 -3.34 9.30
C ASP A 171 -14.17 -4.87 9.44
N PRO A 172 -14.83 -5.47 10.46
CA PRO A 172 -14.81 -6.91 10.65
C PRO A 172 -15.34 -7.68 9.43
N ASP A 173 -16.34 -7.15 8.71
CA ASP A 173 -16.91 -7.82 7.54
C ASP A 173 -15.89 -7.84 6.38
N PHE A 174 -15.19 -6.74 6.15
CA PHE A 174 -14.10 -6.69 5.17
C PHE A 174 -12.99 -7.70 5.49
N ILE A 175 -12.53 -7.76 6.75
CA ILE A 175 -11.51 -8.73 7.18
C ILE A 175 -12.00 -10.17 6.95
N ASN A 176 -13.24 -10.47 7.35
CA ASN A 176 -13.82 -11.79 7.20
C ASN A 176 -13.94 -12.20 5.73
N GLN A 177 -14.42 -11.30 4.86
CA GLN A 177 -14.51 -11.56 3.42
C GLN A 177 -13.12 -11.84 2.83
N LYS A 178 -12.10 -11.07 3.20
CA LYS A 178 -10.73 -11.31 2.72
C LYS A 178 -10.15 -12.63 3.21
N LEU A 179 -10.48 -13.05 4.42
CA LEU A 179 -10.08 -14.36 4.92
C LEU A 179 -10.75 -15.49 4.13
N LEU A 180 -12.04 -15.36 3.82
CA LEU A 180 -12.78 -16.33 3.01
C LEU A 180 -12.23 -16.41 1.58
N ASP A 181 -11.98 -15.26 0.93
CA ASP A 181 -11.35 -15.19 -0.40
C ASP A 181 -10.00 -15.91 -0.41
N TYR A 182 -9.19 -15.70 0.63
CA TYR A 182 -7.89 -16.35 0.75
C TYR A 182 -8.00 -17.86 0.94
N MET A 183 -8.94 -18.33 1.77
CA MET A 183 -9.19 -19.77 1.95
C MET A 183 -9.64 -20.42 0.65
N ALA A 184 -10.59 -19.81 -0.08
CA ALA A 184 -11.07 -20.28 -1.37
C ALA A 184 -9.95 -20.29 -2.44
N TYR A 185 -9.13 -19.25 -2.47
CA TYR A 185 -7.95 -19.18 -3.34
C TYR A 185 -6.97 -20.33 -3.06
N ARG A 186 -6.68 -20.60 -1.78
CA ARG A 186 -5.81 -21.72 -1.39
C ARG A 186 -6.39 -23.05 -1.82
N GLU A 187 -7.68 -23.28 -1.61
CA GLU A 187 -8.35 -24.52 -2.03
C GLU A 187 -8.26 -24.72 -3.55
N LYS A 188 -8.47 -23.65 -4.33
CA LYS A 188 -8.30 -23.68 -5.78
C LYS A 188 -6.87 -24.04 -6.18
N LEU A 189 -5.87 -23.43 -5.54
CA LEU A 189 -4.46 -23.78 -5.77
C LEU A 189 -4.18 -25.25 -5.47
N TYR A 190 -4.70 -25.79 -4.35
CA TYR A 190 -4.55 -27.21 -4.02
C TYR A 190 -5.22 -28.12 -5.07
N ALA A 191 -6.42 -27.75 -5.54
CA ALA A 191 -7.14 -28.51 -6.57
C ALA A 191 -6.40 -28.49 -7.92
N ASP A 192 -5.89 -27.34 -8.35
CA ASP A 192 -5.13 -27.21 -9.61
C ASP A 192 -3.78 -27.92 -9.54
N THR A 193 -3.13 -27.87 -8.38
CA THR A 193 -1.90 -28.61 -8.10
C THR A 193 -2.17 -30.12 -8.17
N LYS A 194 -3.22 -30.62 -7.50
CA LYS A 194 -3.65 -32.02 -7.57
C LYS A 194 -4.00 -32.45 -8.98
N ARG A 195 -4.74 -31.64 -9.74
CA ARG A 195 -5.10 -31.89 -11.14
C ARG A 195 -3.86 -31.99 -12.03
N THR A 196 -2.91 -31.06 -11.88
CA THR A 196 -1.63 -31.07 -12.62
C THR A 196 -0.82 -32.33 -12.33
N TYR A 197 -0.89 -32.86 -11.10
CA TYR A 197 -0.26 -34.12 -10.75
C TYR A 197 -1.00 -35.33 -11.31
N MET A 198 -2.33 -35.36 -11.25
CA MET A 198 -3.15 -36.43 -11.85
C MET A 198 -2.95 -36.55 -13.37
N TYR A 199 -2.69 -35.44 -14.07
CA TYR A 199 -2.38 -35.46 -15.50
C TYR A 199 -0.91 -35.77 -15.84
N SER A 200 0.00 -35.75 -14.86
CA SER A 200 1.40 -36.17 -15.06
C SER A 200 1.62 -37.69 -15.02
N ALA A 201 0.55 -38.48 -15.20
CA ALA A 201 0.43 -39.92 -14.91
C ALA A 201 1.40 -40.89 -15.60
N THR A 202 2.37 -40.44 -16.41
CA THR A 202 3.53 -41.27 -16.76
C THR A 202 4.58 -41.18 -15.65
N TYR A 203 4.96 -42.33 -15.09
CA TYR A 203 6.00 -42.49 -14.06
C TYR A 203 7.27 -41.65 -14.34
N GLU A 204 7.70 -41.59 -15.61
CA GLU A 204 8.82 -40.77 -16.08
C GLU A 204 8.64 -39.26 -15.84
N GLY A 205 7.43 -38.73 -16.07
CA GLY A 205 7.09 -37.32 -15.86
C GLY A 205 7.08 -36.92 -14.39
N PHE A 206 6.67 -37.85 -13.52
CA PHE A 206 6.70 -37.69 -12.08
C PHE A 206 8.14 -37.71 -11.52
N ILE A 207 8.97 -38.67 -11.95
CA ILE A 207 10.37 -38.77 -11.53
C ILE A 207 11.20 -37.57 -12.02
N LYS A 208 10.94 -37.09 -13.25
CA LYS A 208 11.59 -35.88 -13.77
C LYS A 208 11.25 -34.63 -12.97
N LYS A 209 9.98 -34.50 -12.54
CA LYS A 209 9.53 -33.38 -11.67
C LYS A 209 10.18 -33.42 -10.30
N ILE A 210 10.24 -34.58 -9.64
CA ILE A 210 10.91 -34.73 -8.34
C ILE A 210 12.39 -34.34 -8.44
N LYS A 211 13.07 -34.76 -9.51
CA LYS A 211 14.48 -34.41 -9.74
C LYS A 211 14.71 -32.94 -10.10
N SER A 212 13.69 -32.21 -10.56
CA SER A 212 13.76 -30.79 -10.90
C SER A 212 13.22 -29.85 -9.83
N SER A 213 12.62 -30.38 -8.75
CA SER A 213 12.07 -29.59 -7.66
C SER A 213 13.13 -29.35 -6.60
N ASP A 214 13.70 -28.14 -6.57
CA ASP A 214 14.74 -27.73 -5.60
C ASP A 214 14.17 -27.27 -4.25
N SER A 215 12.84 -27.32 -4.07
CA SER A 215 12.17 -26.82 -2.85
C SER A 215 11.51 -27.94 -2.03
N ILE A 216 11.88 -28.01 -0.76
CA ILE A 216 11.33 -28.96 0.23
C ILE A 216 9.83 -28.72 0.46
N THR A 217 9.33 -27.49 0.29
CA THR A 217 7.89 -27.20 0.41
C THR A 217 7.08 -27.83 -0.71
N ASP A 218 7.63 -27.86 -1.91
CA ASP A 218 6.96 -28.40 -3.10
C ASP A 218 6.88 -29.93 -3.00
N LEU A 219 7.94 -30.56 -2.51
CA LEU A 219 7.97 -32.00 -2.20
C LEU A 219 7.02 -32.37 -1.06
N LYS A 220 6.84 -31.51 -0.05
CA LYS A 220 5.87 -31.74 1.03
C LYS A 220 4.43 -31.63 0.55
N GLN A 221 4.15 -30.80 -0.46
CA GLN A 221 2.82 -30.73 -1.09
C GLN A 221 2.52 -31.93 -2.01
N MET A 222 3.53 -32.76 -2.33
CA MET A 222 3.38 -33.99 -3.12
C MET A 222 3.04 -35.24 -2.29
N ARG A 223 3.15 -35.19 -0.96
CA ARG A 223 2.79 -36.30 -0.05
C ARG A 223 1.32 -36.20 0.35
#